data_AF-A0A4T2C9W4-F1
#
_entry.id   AF-A0A4T2C9W4-F1
#
_cell.length_a   1.000
_cell.length_b   1.000
_cell.length_c   1.000
_cell.angle_alpha   90.00
_cell.angle_beta   90.00
_cell.angle_gamma   90.00
#
_symmetry.space_group_name_H-M   'P 1'
#
loop_
_entity.id
_entity.type
_entity.pdbx_description
1 polymer ?
#
loop_
_entity_poly.entity_id
_entity_poly.type
_entity_poly.pdbx_seq_one_letter_code
_entity_poly.pdbx_strand_id
1 'polypeptide(L)' 'MTLSEAKRIEAHFANGTLDPDLPGTREIVNEAHRVHVNAMLWGSTRAEPHRRRVRGGIALGIGMVVATVGGFCVPFLASR' A
#
# COMPACT_ATOMS: atom_id res chain seq x y z
N MET A 1 -1.06 -14.07 -11.97
CA MET A 1 -1.19 -13.16 -10.81
C MET A 1 0.14 -12.50 -10.52
N THR A 2 0.18 -11.17 -10.46
CA THR A 2 1.41 -10.42 -10.11
C THR A 2 1.44 -10.09 -8.61
N LEU A 3 2.62 -9.79 -8.03
CA LEU A 3 2.71 -9.41 -6.61
C LEU A 3 1.92 -8.13 -6.27
N SER A 4 1.89 -7.16 -7.17
CA SER A 4 1.12 -5.92 -6.98
C SER A 4 -0.39 -6.18 -6.98
N GLU A 5 -0.84 -7.07 -7.86
CA GLU A 5 -2.22 -7.55 -7.92
C GLU A 5 -2.59 -8.34 -6.67
N ALA A 6 -1.70 -9.22 -6.20
CA ALA A 6 -1.87 -9.96 -4.95
C ALA A 6 -1.99 -9.05 -3.72
N LYS A 7 -1.11 -8.04 -3.60
CA LYS A 7 -1.22 -7.04 -2.53
C LYS A 7 -2.51 -6.24 -2.58
N ARG A 8 -3.01 -5.90 -3.77
CA ARG A 8 -4.30 -5.21 -3.92
C ARG A 8 -5.46 -6.10 -3.45
N ILE A 9 -5.45 -7.37 -3.83
CA ILE A 9 -6.50 -8.32 -3.44
C ILE A 9 -6.50 -8.53 -1.92
N GLU A 10 -5.33 -8.73 -1.30
CA GLU A 10 -5.23 -8.81 0.17
C GLU A 10 -5.68 -7.51 0.86
N ALA A 11 -5.32 -6.34 0.31
CA ALA A 11 -5.76 -5.06 0.88
C ALA A 11 -7.28 -4.87 0.77
N HIS A 12 -7.89 -5.26 -0.34
CA HIS A 12 -9.35 -5.20 -0.51
C HIS A 12 -10.07 -6.19 0.42
N PHE A 13 -9.49 -7.36 0.66
CA PHE A 13 -9.99 -8.32 1.63
C PHE A 13 -9.86 -7.80 3.08
N ALA A 14 -8.70 -7.27 3.45
CA ALA A 14 -8.45 -6.70 4.78
C ALA A 14 -9.33 -5.47 5.08
N ASN A 15 -9.63 -4.67 4.06
CA ASN A 15 -10.54 -3.52 4.17
C ASN A 15 -12.02 -3.92 4.19
N GLY A 16 -12.35 -5.22 4.14
CA GLY A 16 -13.73 -5.71 4.13
C GLY A 16 -14.52 -5.39 2.85
N THR A 17 -13.84 -4.90 1.81
CA THR A 17 -14.46 -4.56 0.52
C THR A 17 -14.66 -5.77 -0.40
N LEU A 18 -14.03 -6.90 -0.07
CA LEU A 18 -14.15 -8.15 -0.80
C LEU A 18 -14.97 -9.14 0.04
N ASP A 19 -16.11 -9.58 -0.48
CA ASP A 19 -17.00 -10.49 0.23
C ASP A 19 -16.41 -11.92 0.29
N PRO A 20 -16.04 -12.42 1.48
CA PRO A 20 -15.47 -13.76 1.64
C PRO A 20 -16.46 -14.90 1.37
N ASP A 21 -17.76 -14.61 1.37
CA ASP A 21 -18.82 -15.59 1.16
C ASP A 21 -19.14 -15.79 -0.33
N LEU A 22 -18.67 -14.89 -1.19
CA LEU A 22 -18.78 -15.08 -2.64
C LEU A 22 -17.98 -16.33 -3.07
N PRO A 23 -18.59 -17.25 -3.85
CA PRO A 23 -17.87 -18.41 -4.37
C PRO A 23 -16.69 -17.95 -5.23
N GLY A 24 -15.51 -18.52 -4.96
CA GLY A 24 -14.25 -18.18 -5.64
C GLY A 24 -13.42 -17.06 -4.99
N THR A 25 -13.99 -16.21 -4.10
CA THR A 25 -13.21 -15.15 -3.44
C THR A 25 -12.07 -15.73 -2.60
N ARG A 26 -12.35 -16.78 -1.82
CA ARG A 26 -11.35 -17.42 -0.96
C ARG A 26 -10.19 -18.03 -1.74
N GLU A 27 -10.45 -18.64 -2.89
CA GLU A 27 -9.39 -19.21 -3.74
C GLU A 27 -8.49 -18.11 -4.30
N ILE A 28 -9.08 -16.99 -4.75
CA ILE A 28 -8.33 -15.84 -5.28
C ILE A 28 -7.47 -15.19 -4.17
N VAL A 29 -8.00 -15.06 -2.95
CA VAL A 29 -7.27 -14.53 -1.79
C VAL A 29 -6.14 -15.47 -1.37
N ASN A 30 -6.37 -16.79 -1.40
CA ASN A 30 -5.34 -17.77 -1.05
C ASN A 30 -4.19 -17.81 -2.06
N GLU A 31 -4.51 -17.68 -3.35
CA GLU A 31 -3.51 -17.54 -4.41
C GLU A 31 -2.72 -16.23 -4.27
N ALA A 32 -3.39 -15.13 -3.90
CA ALA A 32 -2.75 -13.86 -3.59
C ALA A 32 -1.74 -14.00 -2.45
N HIS A 33 -2.16 -14.63 -1.37
CA HIS A 33 -1.33 -14.85 -0.19
C HIS A 33 -0.10 -15.69 -0.53
N ARG A 34 -0.28 -16.77 -1.31
CA ARG A 34 0.81 -17.62 -1.78
C ARG A 34 1.84 -16.84 -2.60
N VAL A 35 1.40 -16.01 -3.53
CA VAL A 35 2.27 -15.18 -4.38
C VAL A 35 3.03 -14.14 -3.53
N HIS A 36 2.37 -13.55 -2.53
CA HIS A 36 3.00 -12.59 -1.63
C HIS A 36 4.08 -13.24 -0.76
N VAL A 37 3.76 -14.36 -0.09
CA VAL A 37 4.70 -15.11 0.75
C VAL A 37 5.88 -15.63 -0.07
N ASN A 38 5.63 -16.16 -1.26
CA ASN A 38 6.70 -16.65 -2.13
C ASN A 38 7.69 -15.53 -2.50
N ALA A 39 7.20 -14.35 -2.85
CA ALA A 39 8.08 -13.23 -3.15
C ALA A 39 8.78 -12.63 -1.91
N MET A 40 8.18 -12.74 -0.72
CA MET A 40 8.84 -12.36 0.53
C MET A 40 9.99 -13.31 0.86
N LEU A 41 9.81 -14.61 0.62
CA LEU A 41 10.81 -15.64 0.90
C LEU A 41 11.94 -15.69 -0.14
N TRP A 42 11.62 -15.48 -1.42
CA TRP A 42 12.57 -15.67 -2.52
C TRP A 42 13.08 -14.37 -3.13
N GLY A 43 12.66 -13.20 -2.61
CA GLY A 43 12.88 -11.91 -3.26
C GLY A 43 12.00 -11.79 -4.51
N SER A 44 11.79 -10.57 -5.02
CA SER A 44 10.84 -10.30 -6.11
C SER A 44 11.25 -10.95 -7.43
N THR A 45 10.99 -12.25 -7.58
CA THR A 45 11.12 -12.96 -8.83
C THR A 45 10.00 -12.47 -9.74
N ARG A 46 10.40 -11.85 -10.85
CA ARG A 46 9.58 -11.30 -11.94
C ARG A 46 9.24 -9.81 -11.81
N ALA A 47 10.07 -9.06 -12.55
CA ALA A 47 9.93 -7.69 -13.05
C ALA A 47 8.52 -7.10 -13.02
N GLU A 48 8.39 -5.85 -12.54
CA GLU A 48 7.40 -4.85 -13.03
C GLU A 48 7.77 -3.42 -12.51
N PRO A 49 7.50 -2.35 -13.29
CA PRO A 49 8.15 -1.03 -13.24
C PRO A 49 7.50 -0.01 -12.28
N HIS A 50 7.11 -0.42 -11.07
CA HIS A 50 6.30 0.42 -10.17
C HIS A 50 7.09 1.47 -9.35
N ARG A 51 8.42 1.51 -9.42
CA ARG A 51 9.26 2.46 -8.66
C ARG A 51 8.90 3.94 -8.89
N ARG A 52 8.26 4.29 -10.01
CA ARG A 52 7.85 5.69 -10.30
C ARG A 52 6.59 6.15 -9.57
N ARG A 53 5.60 5.27 -9.30
CA ARG A 53 4.35 5.66 -8.62
C ARG A 53 4.49 5.75 -7.10
N VAL A 54 5.33 4.92 -6.49
CA VAL A 54 5.57 4.95 -5.03
C VAL A 54 6.28 6.24 -4.61
N ARG A 55 7.20 6.76 -5.43
CA ARG A 55 7.86 8.04 -5.15
C ARG A 55 6.88 9.22 -5.09
N GLY A 56 5.85 9.22 -5.93
CA GLY A 56 4.80 10.25 -5.91
C GLY A 56 3.97 10.22 -4.62
N GLY A 57 3.56 9.03 -4.16
CA GLY A 57 2.79 8.88 -2.92
C GLY A 57 3.58 9.24 -1.65
N ILE A 58 4.86 8.86 -1.58
CA ILE A 58 5.74 9.18 -0.43
C ILE A 58 5.98 10.70 -0.34
N ALA A 59 6.25 11.36 -1.47
CA ALA A 59 6.44 12.82 -1.49
C ALA A 59 5.19 13.57 -1.00
N LEU A 60 4.00 13.08 -1.37
CA LEU A 60 2.73 13.67 -0.95
C LEU A 60 2.46 13.47 0.54
N GLY A 61 2.77 12.28 1.08
CA GLY A 61 2.69 12.01 2.51
C GLY A 61 3.65 12.86 3.34
N ILE A 62 4.91 13.00 2.90
CA ILE A 62 5.89 13.89 3.56
C ILE A 62 5.42 15.34 3.52
N GLY A 63 4.92 15.81 2.38
CA GLY A 63 4.38 17.17 2.24
C GLY A 63 3.23 17.45 3.21
N MET A 64 2.31 16.50 3.38
CA MET A 64 1.20 16.63 4.33
C MET A 64 1.69 16.73 5.78
N VAL A 65 2.65 15.89 6.19
CA VAL A 65 3.23 15.95 7.54
C VAL A 65 3.96 17.27 7.78
N VAL A 66 4.78 17.73 6.83
CA VAL A 66 5.50 19.01 6.92
C VAL A 66 4.52 20.19 6.96
N ALA A 67 3.44 20.15 6.19
CA ALA A 67 2.40 21.19 6.22
C ALA A 67 1.66 21.23 7.57
N THR A 68 1.34 20.07 8.14
CA THR A 68 0.71 19.98 9.47
C THR A 68 1.63 20.50 10.57
N VAL A 69 2.90 20.09 10.57
CA VAL A 69 3.88 20.52 11.58
C VAL A 69 4.25 22.00 11.40
N GLY A 70 4.49 22.44 10.17
CA GLY A 70 4.78 23.84 9.85
C GLY A 70 3.62 24.76 10.21
N GLY A 71 2.38 24.39 9.86
CA GLY A 71 1.19 25.15 10.22
C GLY A 71 1.00 25.31 11.74
N PHE A 72 1.46 24.34 12.52
CA PHE A 72 1.44 24.42 13.99
C PHE A 72 2.56 25.27 14.57
N CYS A 73 3.76 25.26 13.96
CA CYS A 73 4.93 26.00 14.45
C CYS A 73 4.95 27.48 14.04
N VAL A 74 4.36 27.85 12.90
CA VAL A 74 4.31 29.24 12.40
C VAL A 74 3.66 30.22 13.40
N PRO A 75 2.47 29.96 13.99
CA PRO A 75 1.87 30.88 14.95
C PRO A 75 2.65 30.96 16.27
N PHE A 76 3.40 29.92 16.63
CA PHE A 76 4.21 29.88 17.84
C PHE A 76 5.52 30.68 17.71
N LEU A 77 6.15 30.70 16.53
CA LEU A 77 7.29 31.58 16.25
C LEU A 77 6.88 33.04 16.04
N ALA A 78 5.70 33.30 15.48
CA ALA A 78 5.19 34.66 15.27
C ALA A 78 4.71 35.35 16.57
N SER A 79 4.54 34.59 17.67
CA SER A 79 4.15 35.10 18.99
C SER A 79 5.32 35.34 19.95
N ARG A 80 6.58 35.27 19.48
CA ARG A 80 7.78 35.67 20.23
C ARG A 80 8.28 37.02 19.75
#